data_AF-A0A2E7V514-F1
#
_entry.id   AF-A0A2E7V514-F1
#
_cell.length_a   1.000
_cell.length_b   1.000
_cell.length_c   1.000
_cell.angle_alpha   90.00
_cell.angle_beta   90.00
_cell.angle_gamma   90.00
#
_symmetry.space_group_name_H-M   'P 1'
#
loop_
_entity.id
_entity.type
_entity.pdbx_description
1 polymer ?
#
loop_
_entity_poly.entity_id
_entity_poly.type
_entity_poly.pdbx_seq_one_letter_code
_entity_poly.pdbx_strand_id
1 'polypeptide(L)' 'MTIEKNKIYDSDFIKLLFSRLHNRSVDDSDADGLSKMLEPINLLAERASNGLNFDDEPADFLRIMNEVKATGDKKADE' A
#
# COMPACT_ATOMS: atom_id res chain seq x y z
N MET A 1 18.94 3.22 -10.57
CA MET A 1 17.69 3.60 -11.22
C MET A 1 16.68 3.74 -10.11
N THR A 2 16.31 4.96 -9.76
CA THR A 2 15.36 5.20 -8.66
C THR A 2 13.98 4.87 -9.20
N ILE A 3 13.39 3.75 -8.77
CA ILE A 3 12.00 3.43 -9.07
C ILE A 3 11.18 4.46 -8.32
N GLU A 4 10.56 5.40 -9.01
CA GLU A 4 9.55 6.27 -8.39
C GLU A 4 8.42 5.37 -7.91
N LYS A 5 8.26 5.24 -6.59
CA LYS A 5 7.13 4.51 -6.02
C LYS A 5 5.87 5.33 -6.29
N ASN A 6 5.08 4.85 -7.27
CA ASN A 6 3.82 5.48 -7.66
C ASN A 6 2.90 5.65 -6.45
N LYS A 7 2.25 6.81 -6.34
CA LYS A 7 1.14 7.01 -5.40
C LYS A 7 0.02 6.03 -5.75
N ILE A 8 -0.21 5.04 -4.90
CA ILE A 8 -1.19 3.97 -5.15
C ILE A 8 -2.62 4.53 -5.14
N TYR A 9 -2.91 5.42 -4.19
CA TYR A 9 -4.23 6.07 -4.06
C TYR A 9 -4.27 7.47 -4.72
N ASP A 10 -3.92 7.57 -6.00
CA ASP A 10 -4.12 8.82 -6.75
C ASP A 10 -5.58 9.03 -7.20
N SER A 11 -5.89 10.22 -7.73
CA SER A 11 -7.24 10.61 -8.14
C SER A 11 -7.86 9.66 -9.18
N ASP A 12 -7.05 9.19 -10.13
CA ASP A 12 -7.49 8.28 -11.18
C ASP A 12 -7.81 6.89 -10.63
N PHE A 13 -7.00 6.41 -9.68
CA PHE A 13 -7.27 5.18 -8.96
C PHE A 13 -8.57 5.27 -8.15
N ILE A 14 -8.84 6.39 -7.48
CA ILE A 14 -10.10 6.58 -6.73
C ILE A 14 -11.30 6.53 -7.68
N LYS A 15 -11.24 7.21 -8.82
CA LYS A 15 -12.33 7.16 -9.83
C LYS A 15 -12.55 5.74 -10.34
N LEU A 16 -11.46 5.01 -10.63
CA LEU A 16 -11.54 3.62 -11.08
C LEU A 16 -12.16 2.72 -10.01
N LEU A 17 -11.73 2.87 -8.74
CA LEU A 17 -12.24 2.09 -7.61
C LEU A 17 -13.74 2.29 -7.41
N PHE A 18 -14.21 3.54 -7.43
CA PHE A 18 -15.64 3.84 -7.31
C PHE A 18 -16.46 3.34 -8.50
N SER A 19 -15.92 3.45 -9.72
CA SER A 19 -16.57 2.90 -10.91
C SER A 19 -16.71 1.38 -10.82
N ARG A 20 -15.67 0.67 -10.36
CA ARG A 20 -15.67 -0.80 -10.30
C ARG A 20 -16.46 -1.37 -9.13
N LEU A 21 -16.33 -0.81 -7.93
CA LEU A 21 -16.92 -1.37 -6.72
C LEU A 21 -18.32 -0.83 -6.43
N HIS A 22 -18.60 0.39 -6.86
CA HIS A 22 -19.84 1.09 -6.52
C HIS A 22 -20.69 1.45 -7.74
N ASN A 23 -20.20 1.18 -8.96
CA ASN A 23 -20.84 1.55 -10.23
C ASN A 23 -21.26 3.04 -10.24
N ARG A 24 -20.40 3.91 -9.69
CA ARG A 24 -20.60 5.36 -9.63
C ARG A 24 -19.39 6.08 -10.19
N SER A 25 -19.63 7.23 -10.81
CA SER A 25 -18.59 8.22 -11.08
C SER A 25 -18.42 9.14 -9.89
N VAL A 26 -17.19 9.53 -9.62
CA VAL A 26 -16.81 10.55 -8.66
C VAL A 26 -16.18 11.68 -9.46
N ASP A 27 -16.50 12.92 -9.13
CA ASP A 27 -15.90 14.07 -9.81
C ASP A 27 -14.43 14.27 -9.40
N ASP A 28 -13.74 15.13 -10.14
CA ASP A 28 -12.30 15.35 -9.95
C ASP A 28 -11.99 15.94 -8.56
N SER A 29 -12.85 16.83 -8.04
CA SER A 29 -12.62 17.46 -6.74
C SER A 29 -12.75 16.49 -5.57
N ASP A 30 -13.76 15.63 -5.62
CA ASP A 30 -13.98 14.60 -4.61
C ASP A 30 -12.91 13.51 -4.70
N ALA A 31 -12.53 13.10 -5.91
CA ALA A 31 -11.46 12.13 -6.12
C ALA A 31 -10.11 12.63 -5.59
N ASP A 32 -9.76 13.90 -5.84
CA ASP A 32 -8.58 14.54 -5.29
C ASP A 32 -8.63 14.66 -3.77
N GLY A 33 -9.78 15.01 -3.21
CA GLY A 33 -9.99 15.07 -1.77
C GLY A 33 -9.76 13.72 -1.10
N LEU A 34 -10.38 12.67 -1.64
CA LEU A 34 -10.24 11.30 -1.16
C LEU A 34 -8.80 10.78 -1.31
N SER A 35 -8.13 11.08 -2.43
CA SER A 35 -6.73 10.74 -2.64
C SER A 35 -5.83 11.37 -1.56
N LYS A 36 -6.03 12.66 -1.25
CA LYS A 36 -5.29 13.35 -0.18
C LYS A 36 -5.58 12.77 1.21
N MET A 37 -6.82 12.39 1.48
CA MET A 37 -7.17 11.73 2.75
C MET A 37 -6.43 10.39 2.94
N LEU A 38 -6.12 9.68 1.85
CA LEU A 38 -5.43 8.39 1.87
C LEU A 38 -3.90 8.51 1.76
N GLU A 39 -3.37 9.72 1.53
CA GLU A 39 -1.92 9.97 1.44
C GLU A 39 -1.13 9.47 2.67
N PRO A 40 -1.60 9.62 3.92
CA PRO A 40 -0.91 9.06 5.08
C PRO A 40 -0.72 7.54 5.02
N ILE A 41 -1.65 6.81 4.40
CA ILE A 41 -1.56 5.35 4.22
C ILE A 41 -0.48 5.02 3.20
N ASN A 42 -0.39 5.76 2.09
CA ASN A 42 0.70 5.61 1.11
C ASN A 42 2.07 5.79 1.79
N LEU A 43 2.22 6.83 2.62
CA LEU A 43 3.46 7.09 3.35
C LEU A 43 3.80 5.99 4.36
N LEU A 44 2.79 5.43 5.05
CA LEU A 44 2.99 4.31 5.96
C LEU A 44 3.46 3.05 5.21
N ALA A 45 2.82 2.72 4.09
CA ALA A 45 3.20 1.59 3.26
C ALA A 45 4.63 1.75 2.70
N GLU A 46 4.97 2.95 2.23
CA GLU A 46 6.31 3.26 1.72
C GLU A 46 7.38 3.12 2.82
N ARG A 47 7.13 3.67 4.01
CA ARG A 47 8.05 3.53 5.15
C ARG A 47 8.22 2.08 5.58
N ALA A 48 7.14 1.30 5.60
CA ALA A 48 7.19 -0.12 5.92
C ALA A 48 8.02 -0.89 4.86
N SER A 49 7.74 -0.67 3.58
CA SER A 49 8.48 -1.27 2.48
C SER A 49 9.97 -0.93 2.53
N ASN A 50 10.33 0.33 2.77
CA ASN A 50 11.74 0.74 2.91
C ASN A 50 12.38 0.13 4.17
N GLY A 51 11.68 0.10 5.31
CA GLY A 51 12.18 -0.54 6.53
C GLY A 51 12.40 -2.04 6.40
N LEU A 52 11.63 -2.69 5.52
CA LEU A 52 11.71 -4.12 5.25
C LEU A 52 12.67 -4.45 4.09
N ASN A 53 13.31 -3.45 3.47
CA ASN A 53 14.03 -3.57 2.20
C ASN A 53 13.22 -4.37 1.16
N PHE A 54 11.93 -4.04 1.04
CA PHE A 54 11.02 -4.67 0.10
C PHE A 54 11.11 -3.97 -1.26
N ASP A 55 11.63 -4.65 -2.27
CA ASP A 55 11.82 -4.16 -3.64
C ASP A 55 10.76 -4.66 -4.64
N ASP A 56 9.66 -5.22 -4.12
CA ASP A 56 8.52 -5.77 -4.87
C ASP A 56 8.85 -7.05 -5.68
N GLU A 57 10.01 -7.68 -5.46
CA GLU A 57 10.30 -8.98 -6.04
C GLU A 57 9.54 -10.12 -5.32
N PRO A 58 9.15 -11.21 -6.02
CA PRO A 58 8.44 -12.34 -5.41
C PRO A 58 9.18 -12.97 -4.23
N ALA A 59 10.52 -12.91 -4.23
CA ALA A 59 11.36 -13.43 -3.16
C ALA A 59 11.18 -12.66 -1.85
N ASP A 60 10.91 -11.35 -1.93
CA ASP A 60 10.72 -10.50 -0.76
C ASP A 60 9.42 -10.80 -0.04
N PHE A 61 8.36 -11.14 -0.78
CA PHE A 61 7.09 -11.55 -0.17
C PHE A 61 7.27 -12.82 0.67
N LEU A 62 7.96 -13.82 0.12
CA LEU A 62 8.26 -15.06 0.84
C LEU A 62 9.15 -14.81 2.06
N ARG A 63 10.15 -13.94 1.93
CA ARG A 63 11.04 -13.55 3.03
C ARG A 63 10.27 -12.91 4.19
N ILE A 64 9.47 -11.88 3.92
CA ILE A 64 8.65 -11.21 4.94
C ILE A 64 7.68 -12.20 5.61
N MET A 65 6.99 -13.03 4.82
CA MET A 65 6.05 -14.01 5.38
C MET A 65 6.74 -15.01 6.33
N ASN A 66 7.97 -15.41 6.03
CA ASN A 66 8.77 -16.27 6.89
C ASN A 66 9.25 -15.55 8.15
N GLU A 67 9.68 -14.27 8.04
CA GLU A 67 10.06 -13.44 9.19
C GLU A 67 8.89 -13.21 10.14
N VAL A 68 7.69 -12.94 9.62
CA VAL A 68 6.45 -12.75 10.41
C VAL A 68 6.08 -14.02 11.17
N LYS A 69 6.16 -15.20 10.52
CA LYS A 69 5.92 -16.48 11.19
C LYS A 69 6.93 -16.72 12.32
N ALA A 70 8.22 -16.53 12.05
CA ALA A 70 9.28 -16.76 13.02
C ALA A 70 9.26 -15.78 14.21
N THR A 71 8.74 -14.56 14.04
CA THR A 71 8.57 -13.58 15.12
C THR A 71 7.25 -13.75 15.88
N GLY A 72 6.20 -14.27 15.23
CA GLY A 72 4.96 -14.68 15.88
C GLY A 72 5.15 -15.82 16.87
N ASP A 73 5.96 -16.82 16.51
CA ASP A 73 6.25 -17.96 17.38
C ASP A 73 7.08 -17.56 18.62
N LYS A 74 8.01 -16.60 18.48
CA LYS A 74 8.84 -16.12 19.60
C LYS A 74 8.08 -15.34 20.67
N LYS A 75 6.87 -14.84 20.39
CA LYS A 75 6.02 -14.13 21.37
C LYS A 75 5.02 -15.03 22.09
N ALA A 76 4.93 -16.31 21.71
CA ALA A 76 4.05 -17.27 22.37
C ALA A 76 4.75 -18.03 23.52
N ASP A 77 6.07 -17.90 23.64
CA ASP A 77 6.92 -18.59 24.62
C ASP A 77 7.46 -17.68 25.75
N GLU A 78 6.98 -16.43 25.86
CA GLU A 78 7.17 -15.53 27.03
C GLU A 78 5.87 -15.37 27.82
#